data_AF-A0AAE1HV80-F1
#
_entry.id   AF-A0AAE1HV80-F1
#
_cell.length_a   1.000
_cell.length_b   1.000
_cell.length_c   1.000
_cell.angle_alpha   90.00
_cell.angle_beta   90.00
_cell.angle_gamma   90.00
#
_symmetry.space_group_name_H-M   'P 1'
#
loop_
_entity.id
_entity.type
_entity.pdbx_description
1 polymer ?
#
loop_
_entity_poly.entity_id
_entity_poly.type
_entity_poly.pdbx_seq_one_letter_code
_entity_poly.pdbx_strand_id
1 'polypeptide(L)'
;MQAPMYPPAKVQKVGDKLESLMVKAGATPFSGSGPLENIVKALQTKFQGTQSKAEKISVISIALRGFPQAMVLEIFGPLGATDWMIKTTAKLMLEQGGILPKKLPKLGQPLEQKVIDLVKNYYENESRTLPGKKDYVSVKTENGERLQIQKKMILCNLRELHVSFKENFSSIEISFSKFASLRPLHCVLAGSAGTHSICVCKYHQNVKLMIEAANFKALDANLSTYEDFLAELTCDPPTAQCYTNSCCEKCPGFELLKSRLIDLLNENFIGEVKFNKWSAVDRSTFDTHIKTTDEFVDCLTEQLKELLPHHFIAKQ
;
A
#
# COMPACT_ATOMS: atom_id res chain seq x y z
N MET A 1 22.69 -35.42 -57.86
CA MET A 1 23.31 -34.09 -57.80
C MET A 1 22.56 -33.20 -58.78
N GLN A 2 21.73 -32.27 -58.30
CA GLN A 2 20.97 -31.36 -59.17
C GLN A 2 21.92 -30.30 -59.75
N ALA A 3 21.91 -30.17 -61.08
CA ALA A 3 22.67 -29.14 -61.77
C ALA A 3 22.12 -27.75 -61.38
N PRO A 4 22.97 -26.74 -61.19
CA PRO A 4 22.53 -25.41 -60.79
C PRO A 4 21.61 -24.80 -61.84
N MET A 5 20.50 -24.22 -61.37
CA MET A 5 19.41 -23.63 -62.15
C MET A 5 19.86 -22.51 -63.12
N TYR A 6 21.05 -21.95 -62.92
CA TYR A 6 21.65 -20.95 -63.80
C TYR A 6 23.12 -21.25 -64.10
N PRO A 7 23.60 -20.95 -65.32
CA PRO A 7 25.02 -21.07 -65.65
C PRO A 7 25.87 -20.17 -64.73
N PRO A 8 26.98 -20.67 -64.16
CA PRO A 8 27.79 -19.93 -63.18
C PRO A 8 28.30 -18.59 -63.72
N ALA A 9 28.64 -18.52 -65.01
CA ALA A 9 29.05 -17.29 -65.68
C ALA A 9 27.97 -16.18 -65.67
N LYS A 10 26.69 -16.56 -65.62
CA LYS A 10 25.57 -15.61 -65.59
C LYS A 10 25.36 -15.07 -64.17
N VAL A 11 25.55 -15.90 -63.15
CA VAL A 11 25.51 -15.50 -61.74
C VAL A 11 26.64 -14.52 -61.42
N GLN A 12 27.85 -14.81 -61.93
CA GLN A 12 29.02 -13.96 -61.72
C GLN A 12 28.87 -12.58 -62.39
N LYS A 13 28.40 -12.52 -63.64
CA LYS A 13 28.09 -11.24 -64.31
C LYS A 13 27.02 -10.41 -63.59
N VAL A 14 26.03 -11.06 -62.98
CA VAL A 14 25.01 -10.36 -62.20
C VAL A 14 25.61 -9.85 -60.89
N GLY A 15 26.45 -10.65 -60.22
CA GLY A 15 27.22 -10.24 -59.05
C GLY A 15 28.10 -9.02 -59.31
N ASP A 16 28.94 -9.06 -60.34
CA ASP A 16 29.85 -7.97 -60.71
C ASP A 16 29.09 -6.68 -61.04
N LYS A 17 27.90 -6.80 -61.67
CA LYS A 17 27.05 -5.67 -62.01
C LYS A 17 26.34 -5.08 -60.78
N LEU A 18 25.98 -5.92 -59.82
CA LEU A 18 25.40 -5.51 -58.54
C LEU A 18 26.45 -4.79 -57.68
N GLU A 19 27.67 -5.33 -57.63
CA GLU A 19 28.80 -4.76 -56.90
C GLU A 19 29.21 -3.39 -57.50
N SER A 20 29.26 -3.31 -58.83
CA SER A 20 29.42 -2.04 -59.58
C SER A 20 28.33 -1.01 -59.27
N LEU A 21 27.07 -1.44 -59.13
CA LEU A 21 25.95 -0.56 -58.76
C LEU A 21 26.00 -0.14 -57.28
N MET A 22 26.46 -1.01 -56.38
CA MET A 22 26.65 -0.69 -54.96
C MET A 22 27.79 0.30 -54.72
N VAL A 23 28.89 0.18 -55.48
CA VAL A 23 29.99 1.16 -55.48
C VAL A 23 29.55 2.51 -56.06
N LYS A 24 28.74 2.51 -57.13
CA LYS A 24 28.16 3.75 -57.69
C LYS A 24 27.11 4.41 -56.80
N ALA A 25 26.46 3.66 -55.92
CA ALA A 25 25.47 4.16 -54.95
C ALA A 25 26.10 4.68 -53.64
N GLY A 26 27.43 4.68 -53.51
CA GLY A 26 28.13 5.17 -52.32
C GLY A 26 27.92 4.32 -51.06
N ALA A 27 27.53 3.06 -51.21
CA ALA A 27 27.42 2.12 -50.10
C ALA A 27 28.75 1.37 -49.90
N THR A 28 29.79 2.07 -49.44
CA THR A 28 30.95 1.41 -48.83
C THR A 28 30.70 1.25 -47.33
N PRO A 29 31.10 0.12 -46.72
CA PRO A 29 31.23 0.04 -45.27
C PRO A 29 32.30 1.06 -44.86
N PHE A 30 31.97 1.96 -43.94
CA PHE A 30 32.82 3.06 -43.48
C PHE A 30 34.24 2.58 -43.14
N SER A 31 35.19 2.83 -44.06
CA SER A 31 36.63 2.73 -43.81
C SER A 31 37.30 4.00 -44.33
N GLY A 32 37.26 5.04 -43.49
CA GLY A 32 37.93 6.30 -43.77
C GLY A 32 37.70 7.27 -42.62
N SER A 33 38.79 7.72 -42.00
CA SER A 33 38.81 8.68 -40.88
C SER A 33 38.24 10.04 -41.31
N GLY A 34 36.92 10.12 -41.44
CA GLY A 34 36.20 11.28 -41.92
C GLY A 34 35.49 12.03 -40.78
N PRO A 35 35.16 13.33 -40.99
CA PRO A 35 34.37 14.14 -40.05
C PRO A 35 33.05 13.47 -39.61
N LEU A 36 32.42 12.70 -40.50
CA LEU A 36 31.17 11.97 -40.24
C LEU A 36 31.33 10.85 -39.21
N GLU A 37 32.42 10.10 -39.23
CA GLU A 37 32.66 9.00 -38.28
C GLU A 37 32.87 9.54 -36.87
N ASN A 38 33.55 10.68 -36.75
CA ASN A 38 33.74 11.38 -35.47
C ASN A 38 32.40 11.88 -34.91
N ILE A 39 31.50 12.39 -35.75
CA ILE A 39 30.16 12.81 -35.34
C ILE A 39 29.34 11.60 -34.87
N VAL A 40 29.38 10.48 -35.59
CA VAL A 40 28.66 9.26 -35.18
C VAL A 40 29.19 8.73 -33.84
N LYS A 41 30.51 8.66 -33.66
CA LYS A 41 31.12 8.26 -32.38
C LYS A 41 30.70 9.19 -31.24
N ALA A 42 30.71 10.50 -31.45
CA ALA A 42 30.24 11.46 -30.44
C ALA A 42 28.76 11.25 -30.06
N LEU A 43 27.89 10.94 -31.03
CA LEU A 43 26.49 10.61 -30.76
C LEU A 43 26.35 9.28 -30.01
N GLN A 44 27.16 8.27 -30.33
CA GLN A 44 27.18 6.99 -29.61
C GLN A 44 27.60 7.16 -28.16
N THR A 45 28.66 7.93 -27.88
CA THR A 45 29.10 8.25 -26.52
C THR A 45 28.01 8.99 -25.73
N LYS A 46 27.34 9.96 -26.36
CA LYS A 46 26.23 10.68 -25.73
C LYS A 46 25.02 9.77 -25.45
N PHE A 47 24.72 8.83 -26.35
CA PHE A 47 23.64 7.87 -26.18
C PHE A 47 23.87 6.93 -24.99
N GLN A 48 25.10 6.43 -24.83
CA GLN A 48 25.48 5.56 -23.71
C GLN A 48 25.52 6.29 -22.37
N GLY A 49 26.04 7.52 -22.33
CA GLY A 49 26.12 8.32 -21.10
C GLY A 49 24.77 8.83 -20.57
N THR A 50 23.73 8.75 -21.39
CA THR A 50 22.40 9.28 -21.07
C THR A 50 21.50 8.22 -20.43
N GLN A 51 20.88 8.54 -19.28
CA GLN A 51 19.86 7.67 -18.66
C GLN A 51 18.41 8.03 -19.08
N SER A 52 18.16 9.28 -19.48
CA SER A 52 16.83 9.74 -19.85
C SER A 52 16.40 9.23 -21.23
N LYS A 53 15.22 8.61 -21.32
CA LYS A 53 14.64 8.17 -22.60
C LYS A 53 14.39 9.33 -23.57
N ALA A 54 14.09 10.53 -23.07
CA ALA A 54 13.83 11.71 -23.89
C ALA A 54 15.11 12.22 -24.59
N GLU A 55 16.23 12.21 -23.86
CA GLU A 55 17.54 12.57 -24.42
C GLU A 55 18.04 11.52 -25.42
N LYS A 56 17.80 10.22 -25.15
CA LYS A 56 18.07 9.15 -26.14
C LYS A 56 17.29 9.35 -27.44
N ILE A 57 16.00 9.70 -27.36
CA ILE A 57 15.16 10.05 -28.53
C ILE A 57 15.74 11.26 -29.27
N SER A 58 16.21 12.26 -28.53
CA SER A 58 16.85 13.45 -29.10
C SER A 58 18.13 13.10 -29.87
N VAL A 59 19.00 12.24 -29.33
CA VAL A 59 20.22 11.78 -30.02
C VAL A 59 19.88 10.98 -31.28
N ILE A 60 18.92 10.05 -31.21
CA ILE A 60 18.47 9.27 -32.38
C ILE A 60 17.91 10.19 -33.47
N SER A 61 17.23 11.28 -33.11
CA SER A 61 16.65 12.21 -34.09
C SER A 61 17.71 12.91 -34.94
N ILE A 62 18.90 13.17 -34.37
CA ILE A 62 20.02 13.76 -35.11
C ILE A 62 20.54 12.77 -36.16
N ALA A 63 20.69 11.50 -35.78
CA ALA A 63 21.12 10.44 -36.70
C ALA A 63 20.09 10.19 -37.82
N LEU A 64 18.81 10.18 -37.50
CA LEU A 64 17.72 9.99 -38.48
C LEU A 64 17.59 11.11 -39.51
N ARG A 65 18.21 12.27 -39.28
CA ARG A 65 18.26 13.35 -40.29
C ARG A 65 19.23 13.01 -41.42
N GLY A 66 20.31 12.28 -41.12
CA GLY A 66 21.37 11.96 -42.08
C GLY A 66 21.34 10.52 -42.60
N PHE A 67 20.71 9.59 -41.86
CA PHE A 67 20.75 8.16 -42.15
C PHE A 67 19.36 7.52 -42.15
N PRO A 68 19.14 6.49 -42.98
CA PRO A 68 17.88 5.73 -42.98
C PRO A 68 17.72 4.93 -41.68
N GLN A 69 16.47 4.64 -41.30
CA GLN A 69 16.12 3.96 -40.04
C GLN A 69 16.88 2.64 -39.82
N ALA A 70 17.06 1.84 -40.88
CA ALA A 70 17.79 0.57 -40.82
C ALA A 70 19.26 0.77 -40.41
N MET A 71 19.93 1.77 -40.99
CA MET A 71 21.33 2.09 -40.67
C MET A 71 21.47 2.67 -39.25
N VAL A 72 20.51 3.48 -38.80
CA VAL A 72 20.49 3.98 -37.41
C VAL A 72 20.30 2.82 -36.42
N LEU A 73 19.53 1.79 -36.77
CA LEU A 73 19.38 0.60 -35.94
C LEU A 73 20.69 -0.20 -35.85
N GLU A 74 21.45 -0.31 -36.93
CA GLU A 74 22.77 -0.95 -36.91
C GLU A 74 23.77 -0.16 -36.05
N ILE A 75 23.75 1.18 -36.12
CA ILE A 75 24.68 2.05 -35.39
C ILE A 75 24.38 2.10 -33.87
N PHE A 76 23.11 2.13 -33.47
CA PHE A 76 22.69 2.33 -32.07
C PHE A 76 22.09 1.07 -31.42
N GLY A 77 21.72 0.06 -32.20
CA GLY A 77 21.17 -1.21 -31.70
C GLY A 77 22.08 -1.91 -30.69
N PRO A 78 23.40 -2.06 -30.97
CA PRO A 78 24.35 -2.62 -30.00
C PRO A 78 24.46 -1.84 -28.68
N LEU A 79 24.02 -0.57 -28.68
CA LEU A 79 24.04 0.33 -27.52
C LEU A 79 22.71 0.31 -26.74
N GLY A 80 21.75 -0.53 -27.15
CA GLY A 80 20.44 -0.68 -26.50
C GLY A 80 19.33 0.17 -27.11
N ALA A 81 19.49 0.70 -28.33
CA ALA A 81 18.37 1.29 -29.06
C ALA A 81 17.44 0.20 -29.60
N THR A 82 16.14 0.34 -29.35
CA THR A 82 15.12 -0.58 -29.88
C THR A 82 14.53 -0.02 -31.17
N ASP A 83 14.07 -0.92 -32.05
CA ASP A 83 13.33 -0.55 -33.27
C ASP A 83 12.13 0.36 -32.96
N TRP A 84 11.43 0.10 -31.85
CA TRP A 84 10.34 0.97 -31.36
C TRP A 84 10.81 2.40 -31.09
N MET A 85 12.00 2.60 -30.49
CA MET A 85 12.53 3.94 -30.22
C MET A 85 12.82 4.70 -31.52
N ILE A 86 13.37 4.03 -32.54
CA ILE A 86 13.69 4.63 -33.83
C ILE A 86 12.42 5.01 -34.58
N LYS A 87 11.45 4.09 -34.67
CA LYS A 87 10.14 4.36 -35.29
C LYS A 87 9.38 5.48 -34.57
N THR A 88 9.38 5.47 -33.25
CA THR A 88 8.74 6.53 -32.44
C THR A 88 9.42 7.88 -32.67
N THR A 89 10.76 7.91 -32.75
CA THR A 89 11.51 9.14 -33.02
C THR A 89 11.20 9.69 -34.41
N ALA A 90 11.21 8.83 -35.44
CA ALA A 90 10.86 9.23 -36.81
C ALA A 90 9.44 9.80 -36.90
N LYS A 91 8.47 9.16 -36.22
CA LYS A 91 7.10 9.67 -36.13
C LYS A 91 7.04 11.05 -35.46
N LEU A 92 7.75 11.23 -34.35
CA LEU A 92 7.77 12.52 -33.65
C LEU A 92 8.46 13.62 -34.47
N MET A 93 9.50 13.29 -35.25
CA MET A 93 10.16 14.23 -36.16
C MET A 93 9.22 14.73 -37.26
N LEU A 94 8.33 13.86 -37.76
CA LEU A 94 7.28 14.22 -38.73
C LEU A 94 6.22 15.11 -38.10
N GLU A 95 5.76 14.79 -36.88
CA GLU A 95 4.71 15.56 -36.17
C GLU A 95 5.19 16.94 -35.71
N GLN A 96 6.45 17.06 -35.26
CA GLN A 96 7.01 18.29 -34.67
C GLN A 96 7.89 19.10 -35.63
N GLY A 97 8.16 18.59 -36.83
CA GLY A 97 8.82 19.33 -37.90
C GLY A 97 10.32 19.57 -37.68
N GLY A 98 11.08 18.59 -37.19
CA GLY A 98 12.53 18.78 -37.04
C GLY A 98 13.26 17.73 -36.21
N ILE A 99 14.54 18.03 -35.92
CA ILE A 99 15.38 17.28 -34.98
C ILE A 99 15.05 17.69 -33.53
N LEU A 100 15.41 16.84 -32.57
CA LEU A 100 15.18 17.01 -31.13
C LEU A 100 13.68 17.07 -30.73
N PRO A 101 12.87 16.06 -31.12
CA PRO A 101 11.46 16.06 -30.76
C PRO A 101 11.28 15.93 -29.24
N LYS A 102 10.40 16.75 -28.68
CA LYS A 102 10.01 16.69 -27.27
C LYS A 102 8.82 15.75 -27.13
N LYS A 103 9.03 14.59 -26.51
CA LYS A 103 7.92 13.72 -26.14
C LYS A 103 7.16 14.35 -24.98
N LEU A 104 6.03 14.99 -25.28
CA LEU A 104 5.11 15.44 -24.23
C LEU A 104 4.49 14.23 -23.53
N PRO A 105 4.35 14.24 -22.19
CA PRO A 105 3.57 13.23 -21.51
C PRO A 105 2.14 13.27 -22.04
N LYS A 106 1.55 12.10 -22.30
CA LYS A 106 0.12 12.03 -22.63
C LYS A 106 -0.66 12.51 -21.41
N LEU A 107 -1.18 13.72 -21.48
CA LEU A 107 -2.13 14.23 -20.49
C LEU A 107 -3.42 13.41 -20.65
N GLY A 108 -3.85 12.74 -19.58
CA GLY A 108 -5.12 12.04 -19.58
C GLY A 108 -6.28 13.03 -19.75
N GLN A 109 -7.42 12.55 -20.25
CA GLN A 109 -8.63 13.39 -20.28
C GLN A 109 -8.97 13.85 -18.86
N PRO A 110 -9.19 15.17 -18.65
CA PRO A 110 -9.62 15.67 -17.35
C PRO A 110 -11.02 15.12 -17.06
N LEU A 111 -11.23 14.62 -15.84
CA LEU A 111 -12.56 14.22 -15.40
C LEU A 111 -13.42 15.45 -15.15
N GLU A 112 -14.72 15.33 -15.43
CA GLU A 112 -15.69 16.36 -15.13
C GLU A 112 -15.72 16.62 -13.61
N GLN A 113 -15.74 17.90 -13.20
CA GLN A 113 -15.71 18.28 -11.78
C GLN A 113 -16.87 17.69 -10.98
N LYS A 114 -18.04 17.52 -11.61
CA LYS A 114 -19.19 16.86 -10.98
C LYS A 114 -18.87 15.45 -10.49
N VAL A 115 -18.09 14.68 -11.27
CA VAL A 115 -17.68 13.32 -10.90
C VAL A 115 -16.70 13.34 -9.73
N ILE A 116 -15.79 14.33 -9.70
CA ILE A 116 -14.83 14.51 -8.62
C ILE A 116 -15.58 14.79 -7.31
N ASP A 117 -16.55 15.70 -7.33
CA ASP A 117 -17.31 16.07 -6.14
C ASP A 117 -18.20 14.92 -5.65
N LEU A 118 -18.79 14.16 -6.58
CA LEU A 118 -19.55 12.96 -6.25
C LEU A 118 -18.66 11.90 -5.57
N VAL A 119 -17.44 11.66 -6.07
CA VAL A 119 -16.49 10.74 -5.44
C VAL A 119 -16.09 11.22 -4.04
N LYS A 120 -15.82 12.51 -3.85
CA LYS A 120 -15.50 13.07 -2.53
C LYS A 120 -16.65 12.89 -1.54
N ASN A 121 -17.87 13.19 -1.97
CA ASN A 121 -19.07 12.99 -1.15
C ASN A 121 -19.26 11.52 -0.78
N TYR A 122 -19.01 10.60 -1.71
CA TYR A 122 -19.06 9.16 -1.44
C TYR A 122 -18.08 8.76 -0.33
N TYR A 123 -16.83 9.23 -0.39
CA TYR A 123 -15.86 9.02 0.69
C TYR A 123 -16.34 9.57 2.03
N GLU A 124 -16.99 10.73 2.05
CA GLU A 124 -17.47 11.37 3.28
C GLU A 124 -18.66 10.65 3.92
N ASN A 125 -19.51 10.00 3.12
CA ASN A 125 -20.66 9.22 3.60
C ASN A 125 -20.24 7.83 4.10
N GLU A 126 -19.31 7.18 3.40
CA GLU A 126 -18.82 5.84 3.75
C GLU A 126 -17.77 5.85 4.88
N SER A 127 -17.36 7.02 5.37
CA SER A 127 -16.36 7.16 6.44
C SER A 127 -16.96 7.64 7.76
N ARG A 128 -16.44 7.13 8.88
CA ARG A 128 -16.92 7.45 10.24
C ARG A 128 -16.04 8.49 10.91
N THR A 129 -16.63 9.49 11.56
CA THR A 129 -15.89 10.51 12.31
C THR A 129 -15.12 9.91 13.49
N LEU A 130 -13.84 10.26 13.63
CA LEU A 130 -13.03 9.87 14.78
C LEU A 130 -13.43 10.67 16.03
N PRO A 131 -13.57 10.03 17.20
CA PRO A 131 -14.06 10.69 18.41
C PRO A 131 -13.02 11.62 19.07
N GLY A 132 -11.73 11.51 18.73
CA GLY A 132 -10.67 12.25 19.42
C GLY A 132 -10.63 13.73 19.06
N LYS A 133 -10.57 14.61 20.08
CA LYS A 133 -10.41 16.07 19.91
C LYS A 133 -9.13 16.47 19.16
N LYS A 134 -8.09 15.62 19.22
CA LYS A 134 -6.81 15.83 18.52
C LYS A 134 -6.81 15.24 17.10
N ASP A 135 -7.86 14.53 16.70
CA ASP A 135 -7.98 13.88 15.39
C ASP A 135 -8.55 14.85 14.35
N TYR A 136 -7.78 15.89 14.03
CA TYR A 136 -8.12 16.86 12.98
C TYR A 136 -7.01 16.96 11.92
N VAL A 137 -7.38 17.46 10.74
CA VAL A 137 -6.48 17.82 9.64
C VAL A 137 -6.69 19.29 9.33
N SER A 138 -5.61 20.06 9.26
CA SER A 138 -5.66 21.46 8.81
C SER A 138 -5.56 21.51 7.29
N VAL A 139 -6.67 21.87 6.63
CA VAL A 139 -6.74 22.04 5.17
C VAL A 139 -6.69 23.52 4.85
N LYS A 140 -5.89 23.90 3.84
CA LYS A 140 -5.88 25.26 3.31
C LYS A 140 -7.03 25.43 2.32
N THR A 141 -7.87 26.42 2.55
CA THR A 141 -8.95 26.82 1.63
C THR A 141 -8.38 27.70 0.51
N GLU A 142 -9.13 27.85 -0.58
CA GLU A 142 -8.77 28.69 -1.73
C GLU A 142 -8.49 30.16 -1.33
N ASN A 143 -9.11 30.63 -0.25
CA ASN A 143 -8.92 31.97 0.32
C ASN A 143 -7.64 32.10 1.19
N GLY A 144 -6.83 31.05 1.31
CA GLY A 144 -5.59 31.05 2.11
C GLY A 144 -5.76 30.78 3.60
N GLU A 145 -7.00 30.69 4.09
CA GLU A 145 -7.31 30.34 5.47
C GLU A 145 -7.09 28.86 5.77
N ARG A 146 -6.74 28.54 7.02
CA ARG A 146 -6.56 27.16 7.50
C ARG A 146 -7.79 26.72 8.26
N LEU A 147 -8.56 25.79 7.69
CA LEU A 147 -9.70 25.17 8.35
C LEU A 147 -9.29 23.84 8.97
N GLN A 148 -9.66 23.62 10.22
CA GLN A 148 -9.48 22.35 10.91
C GLN A 148 -10.70 21.47 10.66
N ILE A 149 -10.50 20.35 9.97
CA ILE A 149 -11.54 19.38 9.65
C ILE A 149 -11.27 18.11 10.46
N GLN A 150 -12.29 17.57 11.12
CA GLN A 150 -12.17 16.32 11.88
C GLN A 150 -11.87 15.15 10.94
N LYS A 151 -10.96 14.27 11.36
CA LYS A 151 -10.62 13.06 10.60
C LYS A 151 -11.80 12.09 10.59
N LYS A 152 -12.01 11.45 9.44
CA LYS A 152 -12.94 10.33 9.27
C LYS A 152 -12.18 9.07 8.90
N MET A 153 -12.55 7.93 9.45
CA MET A 153 -11.97 6.63 9.18
C MET A 153 -12.80 5.86 8.15
N ILE A 154 -12.13 5.36 7.12
CA ILE A 154 -12.67 4.40 6.17
C ILE A 154 -12.49 3.00 6.77
N LEU A 155 -13.59 2.27 6.92
CA LEU A 155 -13.60 0.95 7.57
C LEU A 155 -13.20 -0.20 6.63
N CYS A 156 -13.40 -0.02 5.33
CA CYS A 156 -13.13 -1.05 4.32
C CYS A 156 -11.87 -0.75 3.51
N ASN A 157 -11.42 -1.74 2.73
CA ASN A 157 -10.29 -1.53 1.83
C ASN A 157 -10.66 -0.60 0.68
N LEU A 158 -9.70 0.18 0.17
CA LEU A 158 -9.95 1.08 -0.97
C LEU A 158 -10.49 0.35 -2.21
N ARG A 159 -10.11 -0.92 -2.41
CA ARG A 159 -10.61 -1.74 -3.53
C ARG A 159 -12.08 -2.08 -3.34
N GLU A 160 -12.48 -2.50 -2.14
CA GLU A 160 -13.88 -2.81 -1.81
C GLU A 160 -14.74 -1.56 -1.95
N LEU A 161 -14.26 -0.42 -1.45
CA LEU A 161 -14.95 0.85 -1.60
C LEU A 161 -15.13 1.26 -3.07
N HIS A 162 -14.15 0.98 -3.93
CA HIS A 162 -14.24 1.24 -5.37
C HIS A 162 -15.24 0.32 -6.08
N VAL A 163 -15.31 -0.95 -5.68
CA VAL A 163 -16.30 -1.90 -6.20
C VAL A 163 -17.71 -1.44 -5.80
N SER A 164 -17.92 -1.12 -4.53
CA SER A 164 -19.20 -0.59 -4.03
C SER A 164 -19.60 0.72 -4.71
N PHE A 165 -18.64 1.61 -4.97
CA PHE A 165 -18.88 2.83 -5.75
C PHE A 165 -19.37 2.52 -7.18
N LYS A 166 -18.77 1.54 -7.86
CA LYS A 166 -19.17 1.15 -9.21
C LYS A 166 -20.55 0.47 -9.25
N GLU A 167 -20.90 -0.28 -8.21
CA GLU A 167 -22.22 -0.87 -8.06
C GLU A 167 -23.29 0.22 -7.89
N ASN A 168 -23.01 1.23 -7.08
CA ASN A 168 -23.91 2.36 -6.84
C ASN A 168 -23.98 3.34 -8.02
N PHE A 169 -22.90 3.47 -8.79
CA PHE A 169 -22.78 4.43 -9.90
C PHE A 169 -22.24 3.75 -11.17
N SER A 170 -23.03 2.85 -11.73
CA SER A 170 -22.68 2.06 -12.94
C SER A 170 -22.43 2.91 -14.20
N SER A 171 -22.92 4.15 -14.23
CA SER A 171 -22.75 5.09 -15.36
C SER A 171 -21.37 5.77 -15.41
N ILE A 172 -20.60 5.73 -14.30
CA ILE A 172 -19.34 6.47 -14.17
C ILE A 172 -18.16 5.51 -14.33
N GLU A 173 -17.46 5.61 -15.45
CA GLU A 173 -16.21 4.87 -15.65
C GLU A 173 -15.03 5.58 -14.98
N ILE A 174 -14.65 5.09 -13.79
CA ILE A 174 -13.46 5.56 -13.08
C ILE A 174 -12.48 4.42 -12.78
N SER A 175 -11.20 4.66 -13.05
CA SER A 175 -10.12 3.73 -12.70
C SER A 175 -9.81 3.78 -11.21
N PHE A 176 -9.34 2.65 -10.65
CA PHE A 176 -8.99 2.55 -9.23
C PHE A 176 -7.93 3.58 -8.82
N SER A 177 -6.87 3.74 -9.62
CA SER A 177 -5.80 4.69 -9.32
C SER A 177 -6.30 6.12 -9.23
N LYS A 178 -7.25 6.50 -10.10
CA LYS A 178 -7.83 7.84 -10.07
C LYS A 178 -8.77 8.01 -8.89
N PHE A 179 -9.63 7.03 -8.63
CA PHE A 179 -10.50 7.02 -7.45
C PHE A 179 -9.69 7.19 -6.14
N ALA A 180 -8.64 6.40 -5.96
CA ALA A 180 -7.75 6.48 -4.79
C ALA A 180 -7.04 7.85 -4.67
N SER A 181 -6.68 8.47 -5.79
CA SER A 181 -6.07 9.82 -5.78
C SER A 181 -7.04 10.95 -5.44
N LEU A 182 -8.34 10.73 -5.64
CA LEU A 182 -9.40 11.71 -5.34
C LEU A 182 -9.83 11.67 -3.86
N ARG A 183 -9.29 10.74 -3.07
CA ARG A 183 -9.59 10.61 -1.65
C ARG A 183 -9.26 11.91 -0.89
N PRO A 184 -10.21 12.50 -0.15
CA PRO A 184 -9.95 13.65 0.72
C PRO A 184 -8.88 13.35 1.78
N LEU A 185 -8.07 14.35 2.14
CA LEU A 185 -7.01 14.22 3.14
C LEU A 185 -7.52 13.87 4.55
N HIS A 186 -8.74 14.29 4.88
CA HIS A 186 -9.35 14.02 6.17
C HIS A 186 -9.94 12.59 6.27
N CYS A 187 -10.08 11.86 5.16
CA CYS A 187 -10.50 10.46 5.13
C CYS A 187 -9.29 9.52 5.23
N VAL A 188 -9.05 8.97 6.42
CA VAL A 188 -7.91 8.09 6.73
C VAL A 188 -8.28 6.61 6.68
N LEU A 189 -7.31 5.75 6.36
CA LEU A 189 -7.49 4.30 6.39
C LEU A 189 -7.29 3.75 7.80
N ALA A 190 -7.95 2.63 8.08
CA ALA A 190 -7.60 1.77 9.21
C ALA A 190 -6.10 1.37 9.12
N GLY A 191 -5.37 1.51 10.22
CA GLY A 191 -3.92 1.26 10.28
C GLY A 191 -3.03 2.52 10.21
N SER A 192 -3.59 3.72 10.04
CA SER A 192 -2.81 4.96 10.10
C SER A 192 -2.34 5.25 11.53
N ALA A 193 -1.15 5.84 11.68
CA ALA A 193 -0.57 6.10 13.01
C ALA A 193 -1.54 6.92 13.89
N GLY A 194 -1.90 6.35 15.05
CA GLY A 194 -2.89 6.91 15.98
C GLY A 194 -4.29 6.28 15.90
N THR A 195 -4.60 5.42 14.91
CA THR A 195 -5.91 4.74 14.85
C THR A 195 -5.97 3.46 15.68
N HIS A 196 -4.81 2.87 16.03
CA HIS A 196 -4.71 1.67 16.87
C HIS A 196 -3.56 1.81 17.86
N SER A 197 -3.88 2.09 19.13
CA SER A 197 -2.93 1.92 20.24
C SER A 197 -3.59 1.26 21.47
N ILE A 198 -4.85 0.84 21.35
CA ILE A 198 -5.62 0.25 22.45
C ILE A 198 -6.47 -0.89 21.88
N CYS A 199 -6.34 -2.11 22.41
CA CYS A 199 -7.34 -3.16 22.11
C CYS A 199 -8.68 -2.71 22.68
N VAL A 200 -9.65 -2.46 21.79
CA VAL A 200 -11.06 -2.20 22.12
C VAL A 200 -11.91 -3.47 21.97
N CYS A 201 -11.24 -4.62 21.87
CA CYS A 201 -11.86 -5.93 21.83
C CYS A 201 -12.66 -6.20 23.12
N LYS A 202 -13.77 -6.94 23.00
CA LYS A 202 -14.62 -7.28 24.15
C LYS A 202 -13.84 -7.99 25.27
N TYR A 203 -12.84 -8.79 24.92
CA TYR A 203 -11.99 -9.53 25.85
C TYR A 203 -11.24 -8.60 26.80
N HIS A 204 -10.46 -7.63 26.28
CA HIS A 204 -9.76 -6.66 27.14
C HIS A 204 -10.72 -5.68 27.81
N GLN A 205 -11.75 -5.21 27.10
CA GLN A 205 -12.63 -4.17 27.62
C GLN A 205 -13.51 -4.68 28.77
N ASN A 206 -14.05 -5.89 28.69
CA ASN A 206 -14.89 -6.45 29.75
C ASN A 206 -14.09 -6.67 31.05
N VAL A 207 -12.88 -7.24 30.94
CA VAL A 207 -12.01 -7.43 32.11
C VAL A 207 -11.64 -6.09 32.77
N LYS A 208 -11.30 -5.06 31.97
CA LYS A 208 -11.04 -3.71 32.51
C LYS A 208 -12.23 -3.16 33.28
N LEU A 209 -13.44 -3.24 32.70
CA LEU A 209 -14.66 -2.76 33.35
C LEU A 209 -14.95 -3.49 34.66
N MET A 210 -14.68 -4.80 34.72
CA MET A 210 -14.84 -5.58 35.95
C MET A 210 -13.82 -5.18 37.02
N ILE A 211 -12.56 -5.01 36.66
CA ILE A 211 -11.49 -4.59 37.59
C ILE A 211 -11.78 -3.20 38.17
N GLU A 212 -12.22 -2.27 37.33
CA GLU A 212 -12.60 -0.92 37.75
C GLU A 212 -13.84 -0.92 38.66
N ALA A 213 -14.83 -1.76 38.37
CA ALA A 213 -16.06 -1.87 39.18
C ALA A 213 -15.81 -2.39 40.60
N ALA A 214 -14.91 -3.36 40.75
CA ALA A 214 -14.48 -3.86 42.06
C ALA A 214 -13.44 -2.95 42.75
N ASN A 215 -12.91 -1.95 42.03
CA ASN A 215 -11.91 -1.01 42.51
C ASN A 215 -10.66 -1.69 43.11
N PHE A 216 -10.19 -2.79 42.49
CA PHE A 216 -9.05 -3.57 43.01
C PHE A 216 -7.79 -2.73 43.23
N LYS A 217 -7.59 -1.68 42.45
CA LYS A 217 -6.48 -0.72 42.63
C LYS A 217 -6.45 -0.08 44.03
N ALA A 218 -7.60 0.13 44.66
CA ALA A 218 -7.68 0.66 46.02
C ALA A 218 -7.53 -0.43 47.09
N LEU A 219 -7.83 -1.69 46.74
CA LEU A 219 -7.77 -2.84 47.65
C LEU A 219 -6.36 -3.42 47.73
N ASP A 220 -5.67 -3.53 46.59
CA ASP A 220 -4.30 -4.03 46.48
C ASP A 220 -3.55 -3.25 45.39
N ALA A 221 -2.45 -2.61 45.78
CA ALA A 221 -1.62 -1.83 44.87
C ALA A 221 -0.99 -2.71 43.76
N ASN A 222 -0.84 -4.01 44.00
CA ASN A 222 -0.32 -4.97 43.03
C ASN A 222 -1.38 -5.45 42.03
N LEU A 223 -2.66 -5.13 42.20
CA LEU A 223 -3.76 -5.54 41.31
C LEU A 223 -4.44 -4.32 40.68
N SER A 224 -3.66 -3.53 39.94
CA SER A 224 -4.12 -2.26 39.41
C SER A 224 -4.64 -2.34 37.98
N THR A 225 -4.05 -3.22 37.17
CA THR A 225 -4.33 -3.37 35.75
C THR A 225 -4.56 -4.84 35.40
N TYR A 226 -5.23 -5.11 34.27
CA TYR A 226 -5.42 -6.48 33.82
C TYR A 226 -4.08 -7.24 33.62
N GLU A 227 -2.98 -6.54 33.35
CA GLU A 227 -1.65 -7.16 33.17
C GLU A 227 -1.15 -7.78 34.48
N ASP A 228 -1.47 -7.15 35.62
CA ASP A 228 -1.14 -7.67 36.95
C ASP A 228 -1.88 -8.99 37.22
N PHE A 229 -3.16 -9.07 36.86
CA PHE A 229 -3.95 -10.31 36.97
C PHE A 229 -3.40 -11.41 36.06
N LEU A 230 -2.96 -11.07 34.85
CA LEU A 230 -2.34 -12.06 33.96
C LEU A 230 -0.98 -12.52 34.51
N ALA A 231 -0.20 -11.61 35.10
CA ALA A 231 1.09 -11.94 35.72
C ALA A 231 0.92 -12.97 36.84
N GLU A 232 -0.10 -12.82 37.70
CA GLU A 232 -0.41 -13.77 38.78
C GLU A 232 -0.87 -15.15 38.28
N LEU A 233 -1.41 -15.22 37.07
CA LEU A 233 -1.83 -16.48 36.45
C LEU A 233 -0.69 -17.22 35.76
N THR A 234 0.39 -16.51 35.40
CA THR A 234 1.52 -17.04 34.65
C THR A 234 2.73 -17.34 35.54
N CYS A 235 3.62 -18.22 35.09
CA CYS A 235 4.92 -18.39 35.73
C CYS A 235 5.79 -17.14 35.56
N ASP A 236 6.73 -16.91 36.50
CA ASP A 236 7.82 -15.94 36.33
C ASP A 236 9.16 -16.70 36.16
N PRO A 237 9.83 -16.65 34.99
CA PRO A 237 9.44 -15.96 33.75
C PRO A 237 8.34 -16.68 32.94
N PRO A 238 7.47 -15.95 32.23
CA PRO A 238 6.33 -16.54 31.53
C PRO A 238 6.75 -17.23 30.23
N THR A 239 6.27 -18.45 30.00
CA THR A 239 6.49 -19.20 28.75
C THR A 239 5.28 -19.09 27.82
N ALA A 240 5.48 -19.31 26.51
CA ALA A 240 4.38 -19.28 25.54
C ALA A 240 3.23 -20.25 25.90
N GLN A 241 3.56 -21.39 26.50
CA GLN A 241 2.56 -22.36 26.93
C GLN A 241 1.68 -21.82 28.08
N CYS A 242 2.19 -20.90 28.92
CA CYS A 242 1.43 -20.31 30.04
C CYS A 242 0.19 -19.57 29.50
N TYR A 243 0.33 -18.94 28.33
CA TYR A 243 -0.75 -18.17 27.72
C TYR A 243 -1.75 -19.02 26.94
N THR A 244 -1.39 -20.23 26.51
CA THR A 244 -2.28 -21.11 25.74
C THR A 244 -3.15 -22.01 26.62
N ASN A 245 -3.23 -21.73 27.93
CA ASN A 245 -3.86 -22.62 28.92
C ASN A 245 -3.28 -24.07 28.86
N SER A 246 -2.01 -24.22 28.41
CA SER A 246 -1.38 -25.53 28.14
C SER A 246 -0.10 -25.80 28.96
N CYS A 247 0.39 -24.83 29.73
CA CYS A 247 1.53 -24.99 30.66
C CYS A 247 1.03 -25.19 32.09
N CYS A 248 1.93 -25.37 33.04
CA CYS A 248 2.58 -26.63 33.41
C CYS A 248 2.21 -26.82 34.90
N GLU A 249 2.58 -27.91 35.56
CA GLU A 249 2.30 -28.14 36.99
C GLU A 249 2.78 -27.03 37.97
N LYS A 250 3.39 -25.94 37.47
CA LYS A 250 3.96 -24.83 38.22
C LYS A 250 3.20 -23.51 38.12
N CYS A 251 2.17 -23.40 37.27
CA CYS A 251 1.37 -22.17 37.24
C CYS A 251 0.58 -22.04 38.56
N PRO A 252 0.50 -20.83 39.17
CA PRO A 252 -0.24 -20.61 40.42
C PRO A 252 -1.71 -21.03 40.33
N GLY A 253 -2.24 -21.01 39.11
CA GLY A 253 -3.56 -21.54 38.78
C GLY A 253 -4.69 -20.56 39.11
N PHE A 254 -5.83 -20.77 38.47
CA PHE A 254 -7.00 -19.91 38.63
C PHE A 254 -7.62 -20.01 40.03
N GLU A 255 -7.51 -21.15 40.71
CA GLU A 255 -8.10 -21.35 42.03
C GLU A 255 -7.44 -20.50 43.12
N LEU A 256 -6.11 -20.34 43.06
CA LEU A 256 -5.39 -19.47 44.01
C LEU A 256 -5.75 -18.00 43.83
N LEU A 257 -5.88 -17.55 42.58
CA LEU A 257 -6.33 -16.20 42.28
C LEU A 257 -7.78 -16.00 42.75
N LYS A 258 -8.67 -16.96 42.48
CA LYS A 258 -10.07 -16.91 42.94
C LYS A 258 -10.16 -16.75 44.45
N SER A 259 -9.49 -17.61 45.21
CA SER A 259 -9.53 -17.55 46.68
C SER A 259 -9.04 -16.21 47.19
N ARG A 260 -7.92 -15.72 46.67
CA ARG A 260 -7.37 -14.41 47.06
C ARG A 260 -8.31 -13.24 46.75
N LEU A 261 -8.97 -13.25 45.59
CA LEU A 261 -9.91 -12.18 45.23
C LEU A 261 -11.16 -12.21 46.11
N ILE A 262 -11.66 -13.41 46.45
CA ILE A 262 -12.78 -13.57 47.40
C ILE A 262 -12.38 -13.03 48.77
N ASP A 263 -11.21 -13.41 49.28
CA ASP A 263 -10.70 -12.97 50.58
C ASP A 263 -10.55 -11.44 50.60
N LEU A 264 -9.94 -10.84 49.58
CA LEU A 264 -9.79 -9.38 49.45
C LEU A 264 -11.13 -8.64 49.47
N LEU A 265 -12.13 -9.14 48.75
CA LEU A 265 -13.45 -8.50 48.69
C LEU A 265 -14.20 -8.65 50.03
N ASN A 266 -14.10 -9.83 50.66
CA ASN A 266 -14.72 -10.10 51.96
C ASN A 266 -14.09 -9.28 53.09
N GLU A 267 -12.76 -9.16 53.13
CA GLU A 267 -12.03 -8.33 54.11
C GLU A 267 -12.43 -6.84 54.02
N ASN A 268 -12.82 -6.39 52.83
CA ASN A 268 -13.29 -5.03 52.58
C ASN A 268 -14.82 -4.89 52.63
N PHE A 269 -15.54 -5.91 53.13
CA PHE A 269 -16.99 -5.92 53.28
C PHE A 269 -17.76 -5.67 51.98
N ILE A 270 -17.20 -6.08 50.84
CA ILE A 270 -17.87 -6.00 49.53
C ILE A 270 -18.65 -7.31 49.36
N GLY A 271 -19.97 -7.25 49.47
CA GLY A 271 -20.86 -8.42 49.28
C GLY A 271 -21.42 -8.58 47.88
N GLU A 272 -21.52 -7.47 47.13
CA GLU A 272 -22.00 -7.46 45.74
C GLU A 272 -21.22 -6.45 44.91
N VAL A 273 -20.96 -6.79 43.65
CA VAL A 273 -20.27 -5.92 42.70
C VAL A 273 -21.20 -5.62 41.53
N LYS A 274 -21.42 -4.32 41.29
CA LYS A 274 -22.15 -3.82 40.12
C LYS A 274 -21.16 -3.45 39.03
N PHE A 275 -21.21 -4.14 37.89
CA PHE A 275 -20.31 -3.91 36.76
C PHE A 275 -21.06 -3.93 35.43
N ASN A 276 -20.43 -3.37 34.40
CA ASN A 276 -20.97 -3.39 33.05
C ASN A 276 -20.11 -4.29 32.16
N LYS A 277 -20.73 -4.96 31.18
CA LYS A 277 -20.01 -5.78 30.20
C LYS A 277 -20.66 -5.69 28.81
N TRP A 278 -19.86 -5.91 27.78
CA TRP A 278 -20.32 -6.02 26.41
C TRP A 278 -20.74 -7.44 26.08
N SER A 279 -21.95 -7.60 25.55
CA SER A 279 -22.45 -8.83 24.93
C SER A 279 -22.55 -8.65 23.41
N ALA A 280 -22.22 -9.70 22.65
CA ALA A 280 -22.24 -9.68 21.19
C ALA A 280 -23.35 -10.60 20.69
N VAL A 281 -24.57 -10.07 20.54
CA VAL A 281 -25.70 -10.76 19.89
C VAL A 281 -26.18 -9.87 18.75
N ASP A 282 -25.69 -10.10 17.53
CA ASP A 282 -25.88 -9.34 16.27
C ASP A 282 -25.52 -7.83 16.29
N ARG A 283 -25.69 -7.16 17.43
CA ARG A 283 -25.30 -5.78 17.76
C ARG A 283 -24.59 -5.81 19.12
N SER A 284 -23.59 -4.95 19.32
CA SER A 284 -22.93 -4.82 20.62
C SER A 284 -23.86 -4.15 21.62
N THR A 285 -24.26 -4.89 22.64
CA THR A 285 -25.10 -4.41 23.75
C THR A 285 -24.28 -4.28 25.02
N PHE A 286 -24.57 -3.22 25.79
CA PHE A 286 -23.85 -2.90 27.02
C PHE A 286 -24.77 -3.19 28.21
N ASP A 287 -24.47 -4.28 28.91
CA ASP A 287 -25.34 -4.81 29.95
C ASP A 287 -24.77 -4.52 31.34
N THR A 288 -25.62 -4.07 32.25
CA THR A 288 -25.28 -3.89 33.66
C THR A 288 -25.65 -5.15 34.44
N HIS A 289 -24.70 -5.67 35.20
CA HIS A 289 -24.87 -6.82 36.07
C HIS A 289 -24.59 -6.44 37.52
N ILE A 290 -25.35 -7.03 38.43
CA ILE A 290 -25.09 -7.02 39.87
C ILE A 290 -24.93 -8.49 40.24
N LYS A 291 -23.80 -8.84 40.83
CA LYS A 291 -23.46 -10.21 41.22
C LYS A 291 -22.93 -10.21 42.65
N THR A 292 -23.13 -11.32 43.36
CA THR A 292 -22.46 -11.54 44.65
C THR A 292 -20.96 -11.66 44.45
N THR A 293 -20.19 -11.53 45.53
CA THR A 293 -18.72 -11.64 45.50
C THR A 293 -18.24 -12.93 44.83
N ASP A 294 -18.77 -14.08 45.23
CA ASP A 294 -18.40 -15.38 44.64
C ASP A 294 -18.72 -15.44 43.14
N GLU A 295 -19.94 -15.06 42.76
CA GLU A 295 -20.39 -15.07 41.36
C GLU A 295 -19.62 -14.08 40.48
N PHE A 296 -19.21 -12.94 41.05
CA PHE A 296 -18.41 -11.94 40.39
C PHE A 296 -16.99 -12.47 40.13
N VAL A 297 -16.34 -13.05 41.14
CA VAL A 297 -14.99 -13.61 41.01
C VAL A 297 -14.97 -14.76 40.02
N ASP A 298 -15.98 -15.64 40.04
CA ASP A 298 -16.11 -16.71 39.05
C ASP A 298 -16.21 -16.14 37.62
N CYS A 299 -17.08 -15.15 37.43
CA CYS A 299 -17.25 -14.49 36.14
C CYS A 299 -15.97 -13.79 35.66
N LEU A 300 -15.23 -13.13 36.56
CA LEU A 300 -13.97 -12.47 36.25
C LEU A 300 -12.93 -13.49 35.82
N THR A 301 -12.85 -14.61 36.54
CA THR A 301 -11.91 -15.68 36.26
C THR A 301 -12.18 -16.34 34.91
N GLU A 302 -13.44 -16.55 34.54
CA GLU A 302 -13.83 -17.02 33.21
C GLU A 302 -13.39 -16.05 32.10
N GLN A 303 -13.59 -14.75 32.30
CA GLN A 303 -13.14 -13.73 31.33
C GLN A 303 -11.61 -13.69 31.23
N LEU A 304 -10.88 -13.89 32.35
CA LEU A 304 -9.41 -13.98 32.35
C LEU A 304 -8.91 -15.21 31.59
N LYS A 305 -9.60 -16.37 31.70
CA LYS A 305 -9.28 -17.59 30.93
C LYS A 305 -9.37 -17.37 29.42
N GLU A 306 -10.32 -16.56 28.96
CA GLU A 306 -10.45 -16.17 27.56
C GLU A 306 -9.43 -15.09 27.16
N LEU A 307 -9.16 -14.14 28.07
CA LEU A 307 -8.24 -13.03 27.83
C LEU A 307 -6.79 -13.48 27.67
N LEU A 308 -6.36 -14.46 28.46
CA LEU A 308 -4.97 -14.91 28.53
C LEU A 308 -4.40 -15.33 27.14
N PRO A 309 -5.04 -16.26 26.39
CA PRO A 309 -4.58 -16.61 25.04
C PRO A 309 -4.79 -15.46 24.05
N HIS A 310 -5.88 -14.70 24.17
CA HIS A 310 -6.15 -13.58 23.28
C HIS A 310 -5.08 -12.49 23.37
N HIS A 311 -4.63 -12.15 24.58
CA HIS A 311 -3.60 -11.16 24.83
C HIS A 311 -2.25 -11.56 24.23
N PHE A 312 -1.89 -12.85 24.32
CA PHE A 312 -0.66 -13.37 23.74
C PHE A 312 -0.70 -13.34 22.21
N ILE A 313 -1.80 -13.80 21.60
CA ILE A 313 -1.97 -13.81 20.14
C ILE A 313 -2.00 -12.39 19.58
N ALA A 314 -2.66 -11.45 20.26
CA ALA A 314 -2.77 -10.07 19.80
C ALA A 314 -1.45 -9.28 19.87
N LYS A 315 -0.47 -9.75 20.65
CA LYS A 315 0.87 -9.15 20.77
C LYS A 315 1.91 -9.75 19.81
N GLN A 316 1.62 -10.89 19.16
CA GLN A 316 2.44 -11.45 18.07
C GLN A 316 2.18 -10.74 16.75
#